data_AF-A0AAV6ZSA8-F1
#
_entry.id   AF-A0AAV6ZSA8-F1
#
_cell.length_a   1.000
_cell.length_b   1.000
_cell.length_c   1.000
_cell.angle_alpha   90.00
_cell.angle_beta   90.00
_cell.angle_gamma   90.00
#
_symmetry.space_group_name_H-M   'P 1'
#
loop_
_entity.id
_entity.type
_entity.pdbx_description
1 polymer ?
#
loop_
_entity_poly.entity_id
_entity_poly.type
_entity_poly.pdbx_seq_one_letter_code
_entity_poly.pdbx_strand_id
1 'polypeptide(L)'
;MEEYRDRTSLVPGDNSCTLRIDPVRREDDGDIYYPAIAGYTFMNAYEEKSGIVSLRVIETVNIHLYVPKVMKEGEATTIRCAVNHTCGSSPPDLQWNKPGQIKKNSVKLEDGSWTEESFLTYIPSSVDDGSDALCTAEYPNIVAKRGKSLNILYGGSGIGKILLPVMIGAIGLLLLLLLLYLYWR
;
A
#
# COMPACT_ATOMS: atom_id res chain seq x y z
N MET A 1 -9.55 30.13 15.79
CA MET A 1 -9.24 30.61 14.42
C MET A 1 -7.73 30.60 14.14
N GLU A 2 -6.85 30.95 15.11
CA GLU A 2 -5.40 30.78 14.93
C GLU A 2 -4.98 29.34 14.60
N GLU A 3 -5.67 28.35 15.16
CA GLU A 3 -5.40 26.93 14.95
C GLU A 3 -5.45 26.46 13.48
N TYR A 4 -6.25 27.13 12.64
CA TYR A 4 -6.40 26.82 11.21
C TYR A 4 -5.65 27.80 10.30
N ARG A 5 -5.07 28.85 10.88
CA ARG A 5 -4.31 29.85 10.15
C ARG A 5 -3.17 29.16 9.41
N ASP A 6 -2.99 29.52 8.15
CA ASP A 6 -1.97 29.00 7.23
C ASP A 6 -2.08 27.49 6.91
N ARG A 7 -3.09 26.78 7.44
CA ARG A 7 -3.36 25.35 7.17
C ARG A 7 -4.56 25.14 6.26
N THR A 8 -5.50 26.08 6.26
CA THR A 8 -6.70 26.01 5.44
C THR A 8 -6.58 26.83 4.17
N SER A 9 -7.02 26.26 3.04
CA SER A 9 -7.11 26.96 1.76
C SER A 9 -8.29 26.43 0.95
N LEU A 10 -8.89 27.26 0.11
CA LEU A 10 -9.85 26.78 -0.89
C LEU A 10 -9.13 26.08 -2.04
N VAL A 11 -9.67 24.96 -2.51
CA VAL A 11 -9.22 24.30 -3.74
C VAL A 11 -9.93 24.99 -4.93
N PRO A 12 -9.18 25.67 -5.82
CA PRO A 12 -9.77 26.36 -6.96
C PRO A 12 -10.53 25.39 -7.89
N GLY A 13 -11.66 25.82 -8.41
CA GLY A 13 -12.45 25.07 -9.39
C GLY A 13 -13.76 25.78 -9.73
N ASP A 14 -14.38 25.41 -10.84
CA ASP A 14 -15.67 25.96 -11.26
C ASP A 14 -16.74 25.64 -10.22
N ASN A 15 -17.27 26.68 -9.58
CA ASN A 15 -18.27 26.57 -8.51
C ASN A 15 -17.83 25.65 -7.34
N SER A 16 -16.53 25.61 -7.05
CA SER A 16 -15.95 24.77 -5.99
C SER A 16 -15.95 25.49 -4.65
N CYS A 17 -16.55 24.85 -3.63
CA CYS A 17 -16.44 25.23 -2.22
C CYS A 17 -15.55 24.25 -1.43
N THR A 18 -14.63 23.56 -2.12
CA THR A 18 -13.80 22.53 -1.48
C THR A 18 -12.76 23.15 -0.57
N LEU A 19 -12.82 22.79 0.72
CA LEU A 19 -11.84 23.15 1.72
C LEU A 19 -10.68 22.14 1.72
N ARG A 20 -9.44 22.64 1.72
CA ARG A 20 -8.22 21.87 1.98
C ARG A 20 -7.68 22.23 3.36
N ILE A 21 -7.27 21.22 4.12
CA ILE A 21 -6.56 21.34 5.40
C ILE A 21 -5.22 20.62 5.24
N ASP A 22 -4.11 21.32 5.44
CA ASP A 22 -2.75 20.78 5.33
C ASP A 22 -1.75 21.59 6.17
N PRO A 23 -1.00 20.99 7.12
CA PRO A 23 -1.11 19.59 7.56
C PRO A 23 -2.34 19.35 8.43
N VAL A 24 -2.91 18.15 8.29
CA VAL A 24 -3.87 17.59 9.25
C VAL A 24 -3.12 17.10 10.48
N ARG A 25 -3.69 17.29 11.66
CA ARG A 25 -3.11 16.95 12.97
C ARG A 25 -4.07 16.04 13.73
N ARG A 26 -3.55 15.34 14.76
CA ARG A 26 -4.36 14.44 15.60
C ARG A 26 -5.44 15.20 16.36
N GLU A 27 -5.13 16.42 16.75
CA GLU A 27 -6.01 17.29 17.52
C GLU A 27 -7.22 17.76 16.72
N ASP A 28 -7.16 17.69 15.38
CA ASP A 28 -8.31 18.03 14.53
C ASP A 28 -9.36 16.87 14.49
N ASP A 29 -9.08 15.71 15.08
CA ASP A 29 -10.03 14.58 15.12
C ASP A 29 -11.26 14.93 15.97
N GLY A 30 -12.45 14.76 15.38
CA GLY A 30 -13.71 15.12 16.02
C GLY A 30 -14.14 16.56 15.79
N ASP A 31 -13.33 17.39 15.12
CA ASP A 31 -13.72 18.74 14.73
C ASP A 31 -14.96 18.74 13.83
N ILE A 32 -15.80 19.75 14.00
CA ILE A 32 -17.05 19.90 13.26
C ILE A 32 -16.97 21.13 12.38
N TYR A 33 -17.27 20.94 11.09
CA TYR A 33 -17.27 21.98 10.07
C TYR A 33 -18.66 22.23 9.51
N TYR A 34 -18.92 23.49 9.17
CA TYR A 34 -20.17 23.98 8.59
C TYR A 34 -19.86 24.60 7.22
N PRO A 35 -19.60 23.78 6.17
CA PRO A 35 -19.26 24.27 4.84
C PRO A 35 -20.51 24.78 4.13
N ALA A 36 -20.94 25.99 4.47
CA ALA A 36 -22.00 26.67 3.76
C ALA A 36 -21.72 28.16 3.58
N ILE A 37 -22.36 28.73 2.57
CA ILE A 37 -22.47 30.16 2.39
C ILE A 37 -23.79 30.56 3.04
N ALA A 38 -23.74 31.49 3.99
CA ALA A 38 -24.95 31.99 4.63
C ALA A 38 -25.90 32.59 3.58
N GLY A 39 -27.17 32.20 3.62
CA GLY A 39 -28.19 32.73 2.71
C GLY A 39 -28.56 34.18 3.04
N TYR A 40 -28.29 34.62 4.26
CA TYR A 40 -28.54 35.98 4.73
C TYR A 40 -27.27 36.61 5.31
N THR A 41 -27.09 37.92 5.06
CA THR A 41 -25.91 38.68 5.50
C THR A 41 -25.78 38.83 7.02
N PHE A 42 -26.85 38.56 7.76
CA PHE A 42 -26.88 38.65 9.22
C PHE A 42 -26.73 37.29 9.92
N MET A 43 -26.55 36.20 9.16
CA MET A 43 -26.32 34.86 9.69
C MET A 43 -25.00 34.28 9.19
N ASN A 44 -24.52 33.25 9.87
CA ASN A 44 -23.45 32.39 9.37
C ASN A 44 -23.94 30.95 9.17
N ALA A 45 -23.13 30.13 8.48
CA ALA A 45 -23.44 28.72 8.21
C ALA A 45 -23.75 27.88 9.46
N TYR A 46 -23.13 28.22 10.60
CA TYR A 46 -23.36 27.54 11.88
C TYR A 46 -24.76 27.83 12.42
N GLU A 47 -25.17 29.10 12.42
CA GLU A 47 -26.49 29.56 12.89
C GLU A 47 -27.62 29.00 12.02
N GLU A 48 -27.39 28.91 10.71
CA GLU A 48 -28.32 28.29 9.77
C GLU A 48 -28.39 26.76 9.90
N LYS A 49 -27.47 26.14 10.66
CA LYS A 49 -27.30 24.67 10.76
C LYS A 49 -27.18 24.00 9.40
N SER A 50 -26.60 24.73 8.45
CA SER A 50 -26.40 24.31 7.07
C SER A 50 -25.31 23.25 7.03
N GLY A 51 -25.66 21.98 6.75
CA GLY A 51 -24.76 20.85 6.47
C GLY A 51 -23.57 20.66 7.43
N ILE A 52 -23.58 19.59 8.23
CA ILE A 52 -22.49 19.31 9.18
C ILE A 52 -21.54 18.26 8.60
N VAL A 53 -20.24 18.53 8.64
CA VAL A 53 -19.19 17.56 8.33
C VAL A 53 -18.30 17.39 9.56
N SER A 54 -18.11 16.15 10.01
CA SER A 54 -17.14 15.83 11.05
C SER A 54 -15.83 15.38 10.44
N LEU A 55 -14.71 15.89 10.97
CA LEU A 55 -13.39 15.46 10.57
C LEU A 55 -13.00 14.23 11.40
N ARG A 56 -12.56 13.18 10.70
CA ARG A 56 -11.97 12.00 11.33
C ARG A 56 -10.55 11.81 10.82
N VAL A 57 -9.60 11.82 11.74
CA VAL A 57 -8.17 11.69 11.43
C VAL A 57 -7.74 10.25 11.68
N ILE A 58 -7.33 9.57 10.61
CA ILE A 58 -6.86 8.18 10.67
C ILE A 58 -5.37 8.17 10.35
N GLU A 59 -4.56 7.78 11.32
CA GLU A 59 -3.10 7.75 11.18
C GLU A 59 -2.58 6.52 10.44
N THR A 60 -3.41 5.47 10.39
CA THR A 60 -3.05 4.20 9.75
C THR A 60 -3.54 4.18 8.31
N VAL A 61 -2.61 4.10 7.36
CA VAL A 61 -2.95 3.87 5.96
C VAL A 61 -3.33 2.40 5.76
N ASN A 62 -4.57 2.15 5.36
CA ASN A 62 -5.03 0.80 5.04
C ASN A 62 -4.79 0.49 3.56
N ILE A 63 -3.74 -0.28 3.29
CA ILE A 63 -3.42 -0.76 1.94
C ILE A 63 -4.18 -2.05 1.66
N HIS A 64 -5.00 -2.12 0.62
CA HIS A 64 -5.65 -3.33 0.15
C HIS A 64 -4.79 -4.00 -0.94
N LEU A 65 -4.06 -5.05 -0.56
CA LEU A 65 -3.19 -5.80 -1.48
C LEU A 65 -3.84 -7.14 -1.89
N TYR A 66 -4.05 -7.30 -3.19
CA TYR A 66 -4.49 -8.55 -3.82
C TYR A 66 -3.37 -9.16 -4.65
N VAL A 67 -2.81 -10.26 -4.13
CA VAL A 67 -1.90 -11.16 -4.85
C VAL A 67 -2.64 -12.48 -5.11
N PRO A 68 -2.66 -12.99 -6.36
CA PRO A 68 -3.21 -14.30 -6.69
C PRO A 68 -2.64 -15.42 -5.82
N LYS A 69 -3.48 -16.40 -5.48
CA LYS A 69 -3.11 -17.47 -4.54
C LYS A 69 -1.95 -18.34 -5.05
N VAL A 70 -1.90 -18.52 -6.36
CA VAL A 70 -0.91 -19.33 -7.07
C VAL A 70 -0.64 -18.63 -8.39
N MET A 71 0.64 -18.54 -8.76
CA MET A 71 1.10 -18.00 -10.03
C MET A 71 1.96 -19.05 -10.71
N LYS A 72 2.17 -18.92 -12.02
CA LYS A 72 3.01 -19.85 -12.77
C LYS A 72 4.21 -19.12 -13.33
N GLU A 73 5.38 -19.73 -13.23
CA GLU A 73 6.62 -19.18 -13.80
C GLU A 73 6.44 -18.89 -15.29
N GLY A 74 6.89 -17.70 -15.73
CA GLY A 74 6.81 -17.24 -17.11
C GLY A 74 5.42 -16.77 -17.55
N GLU A 75 4.38 -16.93 -16.75
CA GLU A 75 3.01 -16.52 -17.09
C GLU A 75 2.64 -15.19 -16.42
N ALA A 76 2.44 -14.16 -17.24
CA ALA A 76 2.12 -12.82 -16.76
C ALA A 76 0.87 -12.83 -15.86
N THR A 77 1.01 -12.24 -14.68
CA THR A 77 -0.03 -12.20 -13.65
C THR A 77 -0.20 -10.77 -13.13
N THR A 78 -1.44 -10.38 -12.85
CA THR A 78 -1.75 -9.05 -12.31
C THR A 78 -1.91 -9.08 -10.80
N ILE A 79 -1.16 -8.23 -10.11
CA ILE A 79 -1.29 -7.93 -8.68
C ILE A 79 -1.93 -6.55 -8.54
N ARG A 80 -2.86 -6.37 -7.60
CA ARG A 80 -3.56 -5.09 -7.36
C ARG A 80 -3.24 -4.57 -5.97
N CYS A 81 -2.96 -3.27 -5.88
CA CYS A 81 -2.88 -2.51 -4.64
C CYS A 81 -3.88 -1.37 -4.70
N ALA A 82 -4.60 -1.12 -3.60
CA ALA A 82 -5.53 0.00 -3.50
C ALA A 82 -5.46 0.68 -2.13
N VAL A 83 -5.63 2.00 -2.11
CA VAL A 83 -5.64 2.83 -0.89
C VAL A 83 -6.80 3.82 -0.97
N ASN A 84 -7.60 3.88 0.09
CA ASN A 84 -8.64 4.89 0.24
C ASN A 84 -8.09 6.09 1.01
N HIS A 85 -8.37 7.31 0.56
CA HIS A 85 -7.90 8.54 1.19
C HIS A 85 -8.80 9.75 0.86
N THR A 86 -8.61 10.86 1.58
CA THR A 86 -9.31 12.14 1.32
C THR A 86 -8.39 13.23 0.76
N CYS A 87 -7.10 12.91 0.57
CA CYS A 87 -6.06 13.84 0.08
C CYS A 87 -6.20 14.13 -1.44
N GLY A 88 -7.25 14.83 -1.86
CA GLY A 88 -7.52 15.06 -3.29
C GLY A 88 -6.45 15.88 -4.03
N SER A 89 -5.80 16.85 -3.37
CA SER A 89 -4.72 17.65 -3.99
C SER A 89 -3.36 16.98 -3.98
N SER A 90 -3.17 15.99 -3.10
CA SER A 90 -1.90 15.30 -2.86
C SER A 90 -2.17 13.81 -2.62
N PRO A 91 -2.60 13.05 -3.64
CA PRO A 91 -2.88 11.63 -3.50
C PRO A 91 -1.60 10.85 -3.20
N PRO A 92 -1.69 9.66 -2.56
CA PRO A 92 -0.54 8.81 -2.35
C PRO A 92 0.02 8.25 -3.65
N ASP A 93 1.34 8.16 -3.76
CA ASP A 93 1.99 7.42 -4.84
C ASP A 93 2.11 5.94 -4.47
N LEU A 94 1.59 5.06 -5.35
CA LEU A 94 1.63 3.61 -5.16
C LEU A 94 2.79 2.99 -5.95
N GLN A 95 3.71 2.34 -5.24
CA GLN A 95 4.95 1.76 -5.76
C GLN A 95 5.08 0.27 -5.43
N TRP A 96 5.86 -0.45 -6.23
CA TRP A 96 6.08 -1.89 -6.13
C TRP A 96 7.56 -2.24 -5.98
N ASN A 97 7.89 -3.29 -5.23
CA ASN A 97 9.24 -3.84 -5.17
C ASN A 97 9.54 -4.89 -6.28
N LYS A 98 8.55 -5.22 -7.11
CA LYS A 98 8.68 -6.18 -8.22
C LYS A 98 8.63 -5.45 -9.56
N PRO A 99 9.39 -5.92 -10.57
CA PRO A 99 9.37 -5.32 -11.89
C PRO A 99 8.07 -5.67 -12.62
N GLY A 100 7.69 -4.88 -13.61
CA GLY A 100 6.54 -5.16 -14.45
C GLY A 100 5.93 -3.91 -15.04
N GLN A 101 4.85 -4.10 -15.80
CA GLN A 101 4.07 -2.98 -16.31
C GLN A 101 3.11 -2.50 -15.23
N ILE A 102 3.10 -1.19 -14.99
CA ILE A 102 2.27 -0.56 -13.96
C ILE A 102 1.15 0.21 -14.65
N LYS A 103 -0.10 -0.05 -14.25
CA LYS A 103 -1.26 0.78 -14.59
C LYS A 103 -1.83 1.38 -13.31
N LYS A 104 -2.02 2.70 -13.29
CA LYS A 104 -2.61 3.42 -12.16
C LYS A 104 -4.02 3.89 -12.52
N ASN A 105 -4.88 3.98 -11.51
CA ASN A 105 -6.25 4.46 -11.64
C ASN A 105 -6.66 5.19 -10.35
N SER A 106 -7.39 6.30 -10.49
CA SER A 106 -7.92 7.07 -9.37
C SER A 106 -9.43 7.17 -9.50
N VAL A 107 -10.16 6.80 -8.46
CA VAL A 107 -11.63 6.76 -8.46
C VAL A 107 -12.17 7.65 -7.35
N LYS A 108 -12.98 8.65 -7.72
CA LYS A 108 -13.73 9.47 -6.77
C LYS A 108 -14.93 8.69 -6.24
N LEU A 109 -15.12 8.69 -4.92
CA LEU A 109 -16.25 8.06 -4.24
C LEU A 109 -17.34 9.09 -3.92
N GLU A 110 -18.57 8.62 -3.72
CA GLU A 110 -19.74 9.47 -3.45
C GLU A 110 -19.61 10.26 -2.13
N ASP A 111 -18.88 9.72 -1.16
CA ASP A 111 -18.60 10.34 0.14
C ASP A 111 -17.49 11.42 0.08
N GLY A 112 -16.98 11.75 -1.11
CA GLY A 112 -15.93 12.73 -1.32
C GLY A 112 -14.51 12.21 -1.09
N SER A 113 -14.36 10.94 -0.72
CA SER A 113 -13.05 10.27 -0.68
C SER A 113 -12.62 9.74 -2.05
N TRP A 114 -11.41 9.22 -2.14
CA TRP A 114 -10.78 8.69 -3.34
C TRP A 114 -10.20 7.31 -3.09
N THR A 115 -10.20 6.47 -4.12
CA THR A 115 -9.44 5.23 -4.15
C THR A 115 -8.34 5.34 -5.19
N GLU A 116 -7.08 5.29 -4.76
CA GLU A 116 -5.94 5.11 -5.66
C GLU A 116 -5.69 3.63 -5.83
N GLU A 117 -5.58 3.19 -7.07
CA GLU A 117 -5.31 1.81 -7.45
C GLU A 117 -4.05 1.73 -8.30
N SER A 118 -3.24 0.71 -8.05
CA SER A 118 -2.11 0.34 -8.88
C SER A 118 -2.17 -1.14 -9.21
N PHE A 119 -2.02 -1.45 -10.49
CA PHE A 119 -2.03 -2.79 -11.04
C PHE A 119 -0.65 -3.08 -11.61
N LEU A 120 0.02 -4.08 -11.05
CA LEU A 120 1.31 -4.57 -11.54
C LEU A 120 1.10 -5.84 -12.36
N THR A 121 1.37 -5.78 -13.66
CA THR A 121 1.50 -6.96 -14.50
C THR A 121 2.94 -7.47 -14.42
N TYR A 122 3.12 -8.52 -13.60
CA TYR A 122 4.40 -9.13 -13.25
C TYR A 122 4.53 -10.50 -13.91
N ILE A 123 5.74 -10.86 -14.38
CA ILE A 123 6.06 -12.19 -14.91
C ILE A 123 6.82 -12.96 -13.82
N PRO A 124 6.22 -13.97 -13.20
CA PRO A 124 6.83 -14.71 -12.09
C PRO A 124 8.08 -15.49 -12.51
N SER A 125 9.08 -15.52 -11.64
CA SER A 125 10.26 -16.37 -11.75
C SER A 125 10.38 -17.29 -10.52
N SER A 126 10.88 -18.50 -10.71
CA SER A 126 11.15 -19.44 -9.62
C SER A 126 12.06 -18.88 -8.52
N VAL A 127 12.95 -17.92 -8.83
CA VAL A 127 13.80 -17.25 -7.82
C VAL A 127 13.02 -16.32 -6.87
N ASP A 128 11.82 -15.89 -7.28
CA ASP A 128 10.95 -15.01 -6.49
C ASP A 128 9.96 -15.80 -5.61
N ASP A 129 9.96 -17.13 -5.69
CA ASP A 129 9.06 -17.98 -4.90
C ASP A 129 9.31 -17.81 -3.39
N GLY A 130 8.25 -17.59 -2.62
CA GLY A 130 8.32 -17.28 -1.19
C GLY A 130 8.77 -15.85 -0.84
N SER A 131 9.22 -15.05 -1.82
CA SER A 131 9.47 -13.62 -1.60
C SER A 131 8.17 -12.81 -1.59
N ASP A 132 8.18 -11.59 -1.05
CA ASP A 132 6.98 -10.75 -0.98
C ASP A 132 6.81 -9.84 -2.21
N ALA A 133 5.58 -9.74 -2.72
CA ALA A 133 5.14 -8.54 -3.42
C ALA A 133 4.76 -7.48 -2.39
N LEU A 134 5.47 -6.36 -2.42
CA LEU A 134 5.34 -5.23 -1.51
C LEU A 134 4.75 -4.05 -2.28
N CYS A 135 3.59 -3.58 -1.84
CA CYS A 135 3.05 -2.28 -2.24
C CYS A 135 3.44 -1.23 -1.19
N THR A 136 3.96 -0.10 -1.64
CA THR A 136 4.26 1.08 -0.82
C THR A 136 3.30 2.20 -1.23
N ALA A 137 2.65 2.83 -0.24
CA ALA A 137 1.88 4.04 -0.42
C ALA A 137 2.66 5.21 0.20
N GLU A 138 3.10 6.13 -0.64
CA GLU A 138 3.92 7.28 -0.26
C GLU A 138 3.09 8.56 -0.29
N TYR A 139 2.93 9.16 0.89
CA TYR A 139 2.41 10.50 1.09
C TYR A 139 3.58 11.45 1.38
N PRO A 140 3.41 12.79 1.25
CA PRO A 140 4.48 13.75 1.52
C PRO A 140 5.19 13.58 2.88
N ASN A 141 4.47 13.16 3.92
CA ASN A 141 4.99 13.05 5.29
C ASN A 141 4.96 11.62 5.85
N ILE A 142 4.35 10.66 5.17
CA ILE A 142 4.11 9.31 5.70
C ILE A 142 4.31 8.27 4.59
N VAL A 143 4.99 7.18 4.92
CA VAL A 143 5.14 6.02 4.04
C VAL A 143 4.54 4.80 4.71
N ALA A 144 3.60 4.15 4.03
CA ALA A 144 2.98 2.90 4.46
C ALA A 144 3.31 1.77 3.50
N LYS A 145 3.41 0.54 4.02
CA LYS A 145 3.82 -0.63 3.24
C LYS A 145 2.95 -1.84 3.58
N ARG A 146 2.62 -2.65 2.57
CA ARG A 146 1.97 -3.95 2.75
C ARG A 146 2.56 -4.98 1.81
N GLY A 147 3.00 -6.10 2.38
CA GLY A 147 3.60 -7.23 1.66
C GLY A 147 2.70 -8.46 1.69
N LYS A 148 2.81 -9.31 0.67
CA LYS A 148 2.26 -10.66 0.67
C LYS A 148 3.15 -11.60 -0.13
N SER A 149 3.43 -12.76 0.43
CA SER A 149 4.33 -13.76 -0.17
C SER A 149 3.77 -14.33 -1.46
N LEU A 150 4.67 -14.52 -2.42
CA LEU A 150 4.42 -15.10 -3.72
C LEU A 150 4.47 -16.62 -3.64
N ASN A 151 3.52 -17.28 -4.28
CA ASN A 151 3.48 -18.74 -4.43
C ASN A 151 3.54 -19.05 -5.93
N ILE A 152 4.72 -19.48 -6.39
CA ILE A 152 5.01 -19.63 -7.82
C ILE A 152 5.19 -21.12 -8.13
N LEU A 153 4.38 -21.64 -9.05
CA LEU A 153 4.54 -22.96 -9.61
C LEU A 153 5.54 -22.91 -10.76
N TYR A 154 6.59 -23.71 -10.65
CA TYR A 154 7.62 -23.90 -11.67
C TYR A 154 7.81 -25.39 -11.92
N GLY A 155 7.94 -25.76 -13.19
CA GLY A 155 8.15 -27.14 -13.64
C GLY A 155 9.60 -27.33 -14.09
N GLY A 156 10.37 -28.13 -13.35
CA GLY A 156 11.70 -28.60 -13.78
C GLY A 156 12.90 -28.02 -13.02
N SER A 157 13.03 -28.30 -11.72
CA SER A 157 14.31 -28.64 -11.05
C SER A 157 14.16 -28.69 -9.54
N GLY A 158 13.56 -29.77 -9.05
CA GLY A 158 13.80 -30.24 -7.68
C GLY A 158 15.26 -30.63 -7.42
N ILE A 159 16.16 -30.56 -8.41
CA ILE A 159 17.58 -30.90 -8.23
C ILE A 159 18.30 -29.92 -7.30
N GLY A 160 18.00 -28.61 -7.33
CA GLY A 160 18.67 -27.64 -6.46
C GLY A 160 18.36 -27.84 -4.97
N LYS A 161 17.09 -28.12 -4.64
CA LYS A 161 16.63 -28.33 -3.25
C LYS A 161 16.98 -29.73 -2.71
N ILE A 162 17.16 -30.73 -3.57
CA ILE A 162 17.54 -32.11 -3.18
C ILE A 162 19.07 -32.28 -3.09
N LEU A 163 19.86 -31.67 -3.99
CA LEU A 163 21.32 -31.85 -3.98
C LEU A 163 21.98 -31.24 -2.74
N LEU A 164 21.55 -30.07 -2.27
CA LEU A 164 22.13 -29.42 -1.07
C LEU A 164 22.16 -30.34 0.17
N PRO A 165 21.04 -30.93 0.62
CA PRO A 165 21.05 -31.85 1.76
C PRO A 165 21.74 -33.20 1.45
N VAL A 166 21.65 -33.72 0.21
CA VAL A 166 22.29 -34.99 -0.18
C VAL A 166 23.82 -34.87 -0.21
N MET A 167 24.35 -33.75 -0.70
CA MET A 167 25.80 -33.48 -0.74
C MET A 167 26.37 -33.29 0.67
N ILE A 168 25.65 -32.60 1.57
CA ILE A 168 26.05 -32.44 2.98
C ILE A 168 26.05 -33.80 3.68
N GLY A 169 25.03 -34.65 3.43
CA GLY A 169 24.96 -36.00 3.97
C GLY A 169 26.10 -36.90 3.51
N ALA A 170 26.44 -36.88 2.21
CA ALA A 170 27.53 -37.68 1.65
C ALA A 170 28.91 -37.27 2.19
N ILE A 171 29.19 -35.97 2.30
CA ILE A 171 30.43 -35.45 2.88
C ILE A 171 30.53 -35.80 4.37
N GLY A 172 29.43 -35.65 5.11
CA GLY A 172 29.38 -36.05 6.52
C GLY A 172 29.66 -37.53 6.73
N LEU A 173 29.09 -38.40 5.89
CA LEU A 173 29.32 -39.85 5.95
C LEU A 173 30.78 -40.23 5.62
N LEU A 174 31.37 -39.59 4.60
CA LEU A 174 32.77 -39.79 4.21
C LEU A 174 33.75 -39.36 5.31
N LEU A 175 33.50 -38.23 5.97
CA LEU A 175 34.31 -37.77 7.10
C LEU A 175 34.20 -38.73 8.30
N LEU A 176 33.01 -39.25 8.58
CA LEU A 176 32.80 -40.25 9.64
C LEU A 176 33.56 -41.55 9.37
N LEU A 177 33.52 -42.05 8.13
CA LEU A 177 34.27 -43.25 7.73
C LEU A 177 35.79 -43.04 7.78
N LEU A 178 36.29 -41.86 7.37
CA LEU A 178 37.70 -41.50 7.51
C LEU A 178 38.14 -41.43 8.97
N LEU A 179 37.33 -40.83 9.85
CA LEU A 179 37.62 -40.77 11.28
C LEU A 179 37.62 -42.17 11.92
N LEU A 180 36.68 -43.05 11.55
CA LEU A 180 36.65 -44.43 12.02
C LEU A 180 37.86 -45.24 11.52
N TYR A 181 38.28 -45.03 10.26
CA TYR A 181 39.47 -45.68 9.70
C TYR A 181 40.76 -45.22 10.39
N LEU A 182 40.89 -43.92 10.67
CA LEU A 182 42.02 -43.36 11.40
C LEU A 182 42.02 -43.77 12.88
N TYR A 183 40.85 -44.04 13.47
CA TYR A 183 40.72 -44.53 14.85
C TYR A 183 41.12 -46.01 15.00
N TRP A 184 40.91 -46.82 13.96
CA TRP A 184 41.23 -48.25 13.94
C TRP A 184 42.63 -48.58 13.41
N ARG A 185 43.45 -47.55 13.14
CA ARG A 185 44.84 -47.67 12.69
C ARG A 185 45.79 -47.16 13.76
#